data_AF-A0A1V5Y703-F1
#
_entry.id   AF-A0A1V5Y703-F1
#
_cell.length_a   1.000
_cell.length_b   1.000
_cell.length_c   1.000
_cell.angle_alpha   90.00
_cell.angle_beta   90.00
_cell.angle_gamma   90.00
#
_symmetry.space_group_name_H-M   'P 1'
#
loop_
_entity.id
_entity.type
_entity.pdbx_description
1 polymer ?
#
loop_
_entity_poly.entity_id
_entity_poly.type
_entity_poly.pdbx_seq_one_letter_code
_entity_poly.pdbx_strand_id
1 'polypeptide(L)'
;MAKVIVYPPTSTILSDLVARMGHKALVVPEAVRKLVTESGIDSPPLNMTPEEPKKGLRYAAVDVPSGVRGRMSLIGPIIEEAEAAIIVEDPGWLTGCAGCSRTNELVRLLIRTKGIPILDLAYPSDDAEAKVFVHKIRSFLEGLN
;
A
#
# COMPACT_ATOMS: atom_id res chain seq x y z
N MET A 1 -5.41 -0.17 18.37
CA MET A 1 -5.46 -0.92 17.09
C MET A 1 -5.35 0.05 15.93
N ALA A 2 -4.12 0.36 15.51
CA ALA A 2 -3.85 1.25 14.38
C ALA A 2 -4.08 0.59 13.00
N LYS A 3 -4.42 1.41 12.00
CA LYS A 3 -4.42 1.07 10.56
C LYS A 3 -3.05 1.35 9.94
N VAL A 4 -2.31 0.31 9.58
CA VAL A 4 -0.93 0.42 9.09
C VAL A 4 -0.87 0.15 7.59
N ILE A 5 -0.52 1.14 6.79
CA ILE A 5 -0.22 0.92 5.36
C ILE A 5 1.19 0.31 5.22
N VAL A 6 1.31 -0.70 4.36
CA VAL A 6 2.61 -1.32 4.07
C VAL A 6 3.03 -0.99 2.64
N TYR A 7 4.32 -0.77 2.43
CA TYR A 7 4.90 -0.58 1.11
C TYR A 7 6.07 -1.56 0.91
N PRO A 8 6.07 -2.38 -0.16
CA PRO A 8 5.09 -2.45 -1.24
C PRO A 8 3.66 -2.85 -0.79
N PRO A 9 2.60 -2.29 -1.38
CA PRO A 9 1.22 -2.45 -0.89
C PRO A 9 0.60 -3.82 -1.19
N THR A 10 1.38 -4.72 -1.78
CA THR A 10 1.04 -6.12 -2.06
C THR A 10 1.84 -7.10 -1.19
N SER A 11 2.66 -6.60 -0.27
CA SER A 11 3.50 -7.46 0.58
C SER A 11 2.65 -8.28 1.56
N THR A 12 2.64 -9.59 1.36
CA THR A 12 1.95 -10.54 2.25
C THR A 12 2.68 -10.71 3.58
N ILE A 13 4.02 -10.66 3.56
CA ILE A 13 4.86 -10.78 4.76
C ILE A 13 4.61 -9.60 5.71
N LEU A 14 4.65 -8.37 5.19
CA LEU A 14 4.41 -7.18 6.02
C LEU A 14 2.97 -7.16 6.55
N SER A 15 2.00 -7.53 5.70
CA SER A 15 0.59 -7.63 6.09
C SER A 15 0.39 -8.62 7.26
N ASP A 16 1.00 -9.80 7.17
CA ASP A 16 0.93 -10.83 8.21
C ASP A 16 1.58 -10.37 9.53
N LEU A 17 2.75 -9.72 9.46
CA LEU A 17 3.42 -9.17 10.64
C LEU A 17 2.56 -8.12 11.36
N VAL A 18 1.96 -7.19 10.61
CA VAL A 18 1.05 -6.17 11.17
C VAL A 18 -0.15 -6.84 11.85
N ALA A 19 -0.77 -7.82 11.19
CA ALA A 19 -1.94 -8.53 11.73
C ALA A 19 -1.62 -9.32 13.01
N ARG A 20 -0.48 -10.00 13.06
CA ARG A 20 -0.02 -10.74 14.26
C ARG A 20 0.22 -9.85 15.47
N MET A 21 0.55 -8.58 15.24
CA MET A 21 0.73 -7.59 16.30
C MET A 21 -0.58 -6.90 16.72
N GLY A 22 -1.73 -7.34 16.21
CA GLY A 22 -3.04 -6.81 16.61
C GLY A 22 -3.42 -5.51 15.91
N HIS A 23 -2.76 -5.16 14.81
CA HIS A 23 -3.06 -3.99 13.97
C HIS A 23 -3.77 -4.38 12.67
N LYS A 24 -4.42 -3.42 12.02
CA LYS A 24 -5.02 -3.64 10.70
C LYS A 24 -4.03 -3.27 9.59
N ALA A 25 -3.59 -4.23 8.79
CA ALA A 25 -2.81 -3.95 7.59
C ALA A 25 -3.70 -3.35 6.49
N LEU A 26 -3.27 -2.24 5.90
CA LEU A 26 -3.91 -1.67 4.72
C LEU A 26 -3.12 -2.06 3.47
N VAL A 27 -3.72 -2.92 2.64
CA VAL A 27 -3.08 -3.53 1.46
C VAL A 27 -3.98 -3.48 0.23
N VAL A 28 -3.38 -3.40 -0.95
CA VAL A 28 -4.12 -3.39 -2.24
C VAL A 28 -4.94 -4.66 -2.48
N PRO A 29 -4.46 -5.88 -2.19
CA PRO A 29 -5.25 -7.10 -2.39
C PRO A 29 -6.60 -7.10 -1.67
N GLU A 30 -6.75 -6.44 -0.51
CA GLU A 30 -8.03 -6.34 0.20
C GLU A 30 -9.03 -5.45 -0.58
N ALA A 31 -8.56 -4.30 -1.09
CA ALA A 31 -9.38 -3.42 -1.92
C ALA A 31 -9.81 -4.11 -3.23
N VAL A 32 -8.90 -4.85 -3.87
CA VAL A 32 -9.23 -5.64 -5.08
C VAL A 32 -10.23 -6.73 -4.75
N ARG A 33 -10.04 -7.48 -3.66
CA ARG A 33 -10.96 -8.54 -3.24
C ARG A 33 -12.39 -8.00 -3.05
N LYS A 34 -12.54 -6.81 -2.45
CA LYS A 34 -13.86 -6.18 -2.29
C LYS A 34 -14.53 -6.00 -3.66
N LEU A 35 -13.86 -5.40 -4.63
CA LEU A 35 -14.39 -5.17 -5.98
C LEU A 35 -14.72 -6.47 -6.75
N VAL A 36 -14.01 -7.57 -6.46
CA VAL A 36 -14.23 -8.87 -7.13
C VAL A 36 -15.38 -9.65 -6.50
N THR A 37 -15.61 -9.50 -5.19
CA THR A 37 -16.52 -10.36 -4.42
C THR A 37 -17.80 -9.67 -3.95
N GLU A 38 -17.92 -8.36 -4.16
CA GLU A 38 -19.14 -7.61 -3.85
C GLU A 38 -20.34 -8.18 -4.63
N SER A 39 -21.45 -8.41 -3.92
CA SER A 39 -22.64 -9.04 -4.48
C SER A 39 -23.32 -8.13 -5.49
N GLY A 40 -23.54 -8.63 -6.71
CA GLY A 40 -24.06 -7.86 -7.84
C GLY A 40 -23.06 -7.90 -9.00
N ILE A 41 -23.55 -7.79 -10.22
CA ILE A 41 -22.69 -7.61 -11.41
C ILE A 41 -23.03 -6.23 -11.95
N ASP A 42 -22.22 -5.24 -11.61
CA ASP A 42 -22.36 -3.90 -12.18
C ASP A 42 -21.67 -3.82 -13.55
N SER A 43 -20.49 -4.42 -13.67
CA SER A 43 -19.75 -4.55 -14.91
C SER A 43 -18.77 -5.72 -14.81
N PRO A 44 -18.86 -6.78 -15.63
CA PRO A 44 -17.85 -7.85 -15.64
C PRO A 44 -16.52 -7.34 -16.23
N PRO A 45 -15.33 -7.84 -15.82
CA PRO A 45 -15.05 -8.89 -14.82
C PRO A 45 -14.72 -8.38 -13.40
N LEU A 46 -14.75 -7.07 -13.16
CA LEU A 46 -14.54 -6.40 -11.86
C LEU A 46 -15.71 -5.45 -11.67
N ASN A 47 -16.41 -5.44 -10.52
CA ASN A 47 -17.49 -4.48 -10.22
C ASN A 47 -16.91 -3.05 -10.10
N MET A 48 -16.53 -2.51 -11.24
CA MET A 48 -15.95 -1.20 -11.44
C MET A 48 -16.97 -0.35 -12.19
N THR A 49 -17.18 0.84 -11.67
CA THR A 49 -18.07 1.84 -12.24
C THR A 49 -17.23 3.03 -12.75
N PRO A 50 -17.85 4.00 -13.45
CA PRO A 50 -17.19 5.26 -13.77
C PRO A 50 -16.73 6.09 -12.55
N GLU A 51 -17.11 5.72 -11.33
CA GLU A 51 -16.67 6.40 -10.10
C GLU A 51 -15.22 6.04 -9.72
N GLU A 52 -14.76 4.82 -10.00
CA GLU A 52 -13.40 4.38 -9.65
C GLU A 52 -12.33 5.28 -10.29
N PRO A 53 -12.35 5.57 -11.61
CA PRO A 53 -11.41 6.51 -12.21
C PRO A 53 -11.45 7.91 -11.59
N LYS A 54 -12.63 8.39 -11.16
CA LYS A 54 -12.78 9.72 -10.53
C LYS A 54 -12.06 9.80 -9.18
N LYS A 55 -12.04 8.71 -8.40
CA LYS A 55 -11.23 8.62 -7.17
C LYS A 55 -9.75 8.81 -7.49
N GLY A 56 -9.25 8.19 -8.55
CA GLY A 56 -7.86 8.33 -9.00
C GLY A 56 -7.47 9.76 -9.39
N LEU A 57 -8.41 10.52 -9.98
CA LEU A 57 -8.20 11.91 -10.39
C LEU A 57 -7.95 12.89 -9.23
N ARG A 58 -8.26 12.50 -7.99
CA ARG A 58 -7.88 13.30 -6.80
C ARG A 58 -6.38 13.33 -6.55
N TYR A 59 -5.66 12.33 -7.05
CA TYR A 59 -4.23 12.13 -6.75
C TYR A 59 -3.33 12.28 -7.97
N ALA A 60 -3.88 12.06 -9.17
CA ALA A 60 -3.11 12.09 -10.40
C ALA A 60 -3.92 12.81 -11.49
N ALA A 61 -3.26 13.70 -12.24
CA ALA A 61 -3.90 14.53 -13.25
C ALA A 61 -4.50 13.71 -14.41
N VAL A 62 -5.42 14.31 -15.17
CA VAL A 62 -6.17 13.61 -16.24
C VAL A 62 -5.29 13.12 -17.39
N ASP A 63 -4.14 13.75 -17.59
CA ASP A 63 -3.15 13.47 -18.64
C ASP A 63 -2.16 12.35 -18.29
N VAL A 64 -2.07 11.94 -17.02
CA VAL A 64 -1.20 10.82 -16.61
C VAL A 64 -1.73 9.49 -17.17
N PRO A 65 -0.90 8.45 -17.42
CA PRO A 65 -1.39 7.18 -17.98
C PRO A 65 -2.53 6.56 -17.17
N SER A 66 -3.49 5.91 -17.85
CA SER A 66 -4.66 5.30 -17.22
C SER A 66 -4.31 4.29 -16.11
N GLY A 67 -3.21 3.54 -16.28
CA GLY A 67 -2.71 2.62 -15.26
C GLY A 67 -2.27 3.31 -13.97
N VAL A 68 -1.76 4.55 -14.03
CA VAL A 68 -1.43 5.35 -12.83
C VAL A 68 -2.71 5.72 -12.10
N ARG A 69 -3.70 6.25 -12.82
CA ARG A 69 -5.00 6.66 -12.25
C ARG A 69 -5.75 5.47 -11.64
N GLY A 70 -5.76 4.33 -12.32
CA GLY A 70 -6.39 3.10 -11.84
C GLY A 70 -5.71 2.50 -10.61
N ARG A 71 -4.38 2.66 -10.46
CA ARG A 71 -3.71 2.30 -9.20
C ARG A 71 -4.03 3.29 -8.09
N MET A 72 -4.07 4.58 -8.40
CA MET A 72 -4.39 5.61 -7.41
C MET A 72 -5.85 5.58 -6.95
N SER A 73 -6.79 5.10 -7.76
CA SER A 73 -8.16 4.88 -7.30
C SER A 73 -8.28 3.82 -6.20
N LEU A 74 -7.32 2.88 -6.13
CA LEU A 74 -7.22 1.87 -5.09
C LEU A 74 -6.33 2.33 -3.93
N ILE A 75 -5.13 2.82 -4.23
CA ILE A 75 -4.10 3.13 -3.24
C ILE A 75 -4.38 4.45 -2.52
N GLY A 76 -4.93 5.44 -3.22
CA GLY A 76 -5.25 6.74 -2.63
C GLY A 76 -6.13 6.64 -1.37
N PRO A 77 -7.31 5.97 -1.44
CA PRO A 77 -8.15 5.73 -0.26
C PRO A 77 -7.43 4.98 0.88
N ILE A 78 -6.57 4.00 0.55
CA ILE A 78 -5.75 3.29 1.54
C ILE A 78 -4.80 4.25 2.25
N ILE A 79 -4.17 5.19 1.52
CA ILE A 79 -3.32 6.23 2.12
C ILE A 79 -4.15 7.17 2.98
N GLU A 80 -5.36 7.57 2.56
CA GLU A 80 -6.25 8.42 3.36
C GLU A 80 -6.60 7.77 4.71
N GLU A 81 -6.84 6.46 4.74
CA GLU A 81 -7.17 5.71 5.95
C GLU A 81 -5.98 5.35 6.87
N ALA A 82 -4.75 5.49 6.39
CA ALA A 82 -3.56 5.05 7.14
C ALA A 82 -3.31 5.92 8.39
N GLU A 83 -2.96 5.27 9.50
CA GLU A 83 -2.58 5.91 10.76
C GLU A 83 -1.10 5.74 11.07
N ALA A 84 -0.44 4.75 10.45
CA ALA A 84 1.01 4.55 10.45
C ALA A 84 1.44 3.85 9.15
N ALA A 85 2.73 3.87 8.83
CA ALA A 85 3.26 3.25 7.62
C ALA A 85 4.55 2.45 7.87
N ILE A 86 4.70 1.33 7.16
CA ILE A 86 5.96 0.59 7.04
C ILE A 86 6.38 0.61 5.57
N ILE A 87 7.55 1.16 5.27
CA ILE A 87 8.09 1.26 3.92
C ILE A 87 9.37 0.44 3.84
N VAL A 88 9.37 -0.57 2.96
CA VAL A 88 10.59 -1.28 2.58
C VAL A 88 11.14 -0.64 1.32
N GLU A 89 12.33 -0.06 1.44
CA GLU A 89 13.06 0.55 0.35
C GLU A 89 13.64 -0.49 -0.59
N ASP A 90 13.65 -0.11 -1.86
CA ASP A 90 14.26 -0.79 -3.01
C ASP A 90 14.50 -2.30 -2.86
N PRO A 91 13.47 -3.14 -3.05
CA PRO A 91 13.68 -4.57 -3.01
C PRO A 91 14.49 -5.05 -4.24
N GLY A 92 14.84 -4.21 -5.21
CA GLY A 92 15.64 -4.61 -6.38
C GLY A 92 14.89 -5.35 -7.50
N TRP A 93 13.64 -5.81 -7.24
CA TRP A 93 12.79 -6.54 -8.19
C TRP A 93 11.53 -5.76 -8.63
N LEU A 94 11.51 -4.43 -8.52
CA LEU A 94 10.42 -3.61 -9.04
C LEU A 94 10.46 -3.52 -10.57
N THR A 95 10.21 -4.62 -11.26
CA THR A 95 10.09 -4.66 -12.73
C THR A 95 8.73 -4.09 -13.15
N GLY A 96 8.74 -3.00 -13.91
CA GLY A 96 7.52 -2.39 -14.41
C GLY A 96 7.80 -1.29 -15.42
N CYS A 97 6.77 -0.85 -16.13
CA CYS A 97 6.90 0.30 -17.03
C CYS A 97 7.17 1.60 -16.23
N ALA A 98 7.59 2.66 -16.93
CA ALA A 98 7.82 3.96 -16.33
C ALA A 98 6.61 4.47 -15.50
N GLY A 99 5.38 4.22 -15.97
CA GLY A 99 4.16 4.57 -15.22
C GLY A 99 4.02 3.85 -13.88
N CYS A 100 4.41 2.57 -13.81
CA CYS A 100 4.43 1.83 -12.55
C CYS A 100 5.44 2.42 -11.56
N SER A 101 6.62 2.79 -12.05
CA SER A 101 7.67 3.42 -11.23
C SER A 101 7.24 4.81 -10.72
N ARG A 102 6.63 5.65 -11.58
CA ARG A 102 6.12 6.96 -11.14
C ARG A 102 4.97 6.87 -10.15
N THR A 103 4.09 5.87 -10.29
CA THR A 103 3.06 5.60 -9.26
C THR A 103 3.71 5.23 -7.92
N ASN A 104 4.78 4.43 -7.96
CA ASN A 104 5.50 4.00 -6.75
C ASN A 104 6.11 5.19 -6.01
N GLU A 105 6.74 6.12 -6.74
CA GLU A 105 7.25 7.37 -6.19
C GLU A 105 6.13 8.25 -5.61
N LEU A 106 5.03 8.45 -6.36
CA LEU A 106 3.88 9.23 -5.92
C LEU A 106 3.28 8.66 -4.62
N VAL A 107 3.08 7.35 -4.54
CA VAL A 107 2.55 6.68 -3.35
C VAL A 107 3.45 6.92 -2.14
N ARG A 108 4.77 6.74 -2.28
CA ARG A 108 5.72 7.01 -1.19
C ARG A 108 5.70 8.47 -0.77
N LEU A 109 5.65 9.41 -1.73
CA LEU A 109 5.53 10.84 -1.45
C LEU A 109 4.28 11.13 -0.62
N LEU A 110 3.12 10.64 -1.05
CA LEU A 110 1.83 10.87 -0.38
C LEU A 110 1.80 10.28 1.04
N ILE A 111 2.41 9.11 1.26
CA ILE A 111 2.55 8.54 2.60
C ILE A 111 3.43 9.45 3.47
N ARG A 112 4.58 9.90 2.94
CA ARG A 112 5.54 10.74 3.66
C ARG A 112 4.98 12.13 4.01
N THR A 113 4.14 12.71 3.16
CA THR A 113 3.55 14.04 3.41
C THR A 113 2.32 14.00 4.32
N LYS A 114 1.81 12.81 4.66
CA LYS A 114 0.60 12.65 5.47
C LYS A 114 0.78 13.02 6.94
N GLY A 115 2.02 13.00 7.47
CA GLY A 115 2.30 13.31 8.87
C GLY A 115 1.95 12.19 9.86
N ILE A 116 1.92 10.94 9.39
CA ILE A 116 1.76 9.74 10.23
C ILE A 116 3.13 9.15 10.63
N PRO A 117 3.23 8.34 11.68
CA PRO A 117 4.46 7.60 12.00
C PRO A 117 4.87 6.67 10.84
N ILE A 118 6.15 6.68 10.47
CA ILE A 118 6.69 5.89 9.36
C ILE A 118 7.92 5.12 9.85
N LEU A 119 7.97 3.83 9.52
CA LEU A 119 9.16 2.98 9.64
C LEU A 119 9.74 2.70 8.25
N ASP A 120 10.93 3.23 7.98
CA ASP A 120 11.70 2.92 6.78
C ASP A 120 12.68 1.74 7.05
N LEU A 121 12.73 0.78 6.13
CA LEU A 121 13.56 -0.41 6.22
C LEU A 121 14.22 -0.73 4.89
N ALA A 122 15.47 -1.20 4.93
CA ALA A 122 16.07 -1.89 3.80
C ALA A 122 15.56 -3.34 3.73
N TYR A 123 15.46 -3.90 2.52
CA TYR A 123 15.17 -5.32 2.35
C TYR A 123 16.35 -6.15 2.89
N PRO A 124 16.12 -7.16 3.76
CA PRO A 124 17.21 -7.96 4.32
C PRO A 124 17.81 -8.90 3.27
N SER A 125 19.13 -9.04 3.28
CA SER A 125 19.89 -9.88 2.35
C SER A 125 20.44 -11.17 2.98
N ASP A 126 20.41 -11.27 4.30
CA ASP A 126 20.80 -12.46 5.06
C ASP A 126 19.93 -12.69 6.31
N ASP A 127 20.16 -13.81 6.99
CA ASP A 127 19.41 -14.24 8.18
C ASP A 127 19.58 -13.30 9.39
N ALA A 128 20.74 -12.67 9.54
CA ALA A 128 21.01 -11.75 10.64
C ALA A 128 20.24 -10.44 10.42
N GLU A 129 20.30 -9.91 9.20
CA GLU A 129 19.52 -8.76 8.76
C GLU A 129 18.02 -9.03 8.85
N ALA A 130 17.56 -10.23 8.49
CA ALA A 130 16.15 -10.62 8.59
C ALA A 130 15.64 -10.59 10.05
N LYS A 131 16.44 -11.05 11.02
CA LYS A 131 16.09 -10.96 12.44
C LYS A 131 15.97 -9.51 12.90
N VAL A 132 16.91 -8.66 12.50
CA VAL A 132 16.88 -7.22 12.80
C VAL A 132 15.68 -6.54 12.15
N PHE A 133 15.36 -6.90 10.91
CA PHE A 133 14.22 -6.40 10.15
C PHE A 133 12.90 -6.68 10.88
N VAL A 134 12.65 -7.93 11.28
CA VAL A 134 11.43 -8.30 12.02
C VAL A 134 11.40 -7.63 13.40
N HIS A 135 12.54 -7.54 14.09
CA HIS A 135 12.62 -6.88 15.40
C HIS A 135 12.24 -5.40 15.32
N LYS A 136 12.72 -4.67 14.30
CA LYS A 136 12.38 -3.26 14.08
C LYS A 136 10.89 -3.08 13.81
N ILE A 137 10.30 -3.93 12.97
CA ILE A 137 8.85 -3.92 12.70
C ILE A 137 8.07 -4.14 13.99
N ARG A 138 8.42 -5.17 14.77
CA ARG A 138 7.75 -5.47 16.04
C ARG A 138 7.81 -4.28 17.00
N SER A 139 9.01 -3.71 17.20
CA SER A 139 9.21 -2.59 18.13
C SER A 139 8.44 -1.34 17.70
N PHE A 140 8.37 -1.09 16.40
CA PHE A 140 7.57 0.01 15.84
C PHE A 140 6.08 -0.21 16.11
N LEU A 141 5.56 -1.41 15.82
CA LEU A 141 4.15 -1.74 16.02
C LEU A 141 3.75 -1.72 17.49
N GLU A 142 4.57 -2.24 18.40
CA GLU A 142 4.34 -2.16 19.86
C GLU A 142 4.29 -0.71 20.37
N GLY A 143 4.96 0.22 19.70
CA GLY A 143 4.91 1.65 19.99
C GLY A 143 3.65 2.37 19.48
N LEU A 144 2.83 1.71 18.66
CA LEU A 144 1.55 2.22 18.18
C LEU A 144 0.45 1.72 19.14
N ASN A 145 -0.07 2.58 20.02
CA ASN A 145 -1.22 2.23 20.88
C ASN A 145 -2.50 1.98 20.05
#